data_AF-A0A8J2T370-F1
#
_entry.id   AF-A0A8J2T370-F1
#
_cell.length_a   1.000
_cell.length_b   1.000
_cell.length_c   1.000
_cell.angle_alpha   90.00
_cell.angle_beta   90.00
_cell.angle_gamma   90.00
#
_symmetry.space_group_name_H-M   'P 1'
#
loop_
_entity.id
_entity.type
_entity.pdbx_description
1 polymer ?
#
loop_
_entity_poly.entity_id
_entity_poly.type
_entity_poly.pdbx_seq_one_letter_code
_entity_poly.pdbx_strand_id
1 'polypeptide(L)'
;MVLPDYLSNAAGHGDVAPIEAWLNEGNDVNERGGRGHTMLLICAGTPHTRTRSHVDLARLLIKHGADVNICAEEQPPALGLSPLHYACDRLVDHSADMVALLLDAKANVHCRAQPNPEDASYPADTPLGMTLLGFPNEGSSEERFTIIYRITTLLLRAGASLDAVSDERTAEMELRAAEEANPALRDSDTFVQVKALINGVRAAGSWKAFCRQDHKRILRLRSLITRGRARERLAATPAIKFILRRADNGVLWTILSFWQATN
;
A
#
# COMPACT_ATOMS: atom_id res chain seq x y z
N MET A 1 -12.56 -21.17 -21.88
CA MET A 1 -14.00 -20.84 -21.88
C MET A 1 -14.12 -19.35 -21.62
N VAL A 2 -15.32 -18.76 -21.71
CA VAL A 2 -15.56 -17.44 -21.11
C VAL A 2 -16.00 -17.71 -19.68
N LEU A 3 -15.44 -16.99 -18.71
CA LEU A 3 -15.81 -17.12 -17.31
C LEU A 3 -17.33 -16.86 -17.17
N PRO A 4 -18.12 -17.83 -16.64
CA PRO A 4 -19.56 -17.68 -16.48
C PRO A 4 -19.97 -16.43 -15.68
N ASP A 5 -21.06 -15.78 -16.10
CA ASP A 5 -21.55 -14.55 -15.44
C ASP A 5 -21.92 -14.77 -13.97
N TYR A 6 -22.44 -15.94 -13.61
CA TYR A 6 -22.77 -16.25 -12.22
C TYR A 6 -21.52 -16.29 -11.34
N LEU A 7 -20.38 -16.72 -11.87
CA LEU A 7 -19.10 -16.72 -11.17
C LEU A 7 -18.48 -15.33 -11.12
N SER A 8 -18.66 -14.53 -12.17
CA SER A 8 -18.29 -13.11 -12.15
C SER A 8 -19.05 -12.37 -11.05
N ASN A 9 -20.36 -12.64 -10.90
CA ASN A 9 -21.17 -12.10 -9.82
C ASN A 9 -20.73 -12.62 -8.45
N ALA A 10 -20.48 -13.93 -8.31
CA ALA A 10 -19.95 -14.51 -7.07
C ALA A 10 -18.62 -13.86 -6.65
N ALA A 11 -17.72 -13.63 -7.60
CA ALA A 11 -16.46 -12.94 -7.35
C ALA A 11 -16.69 -11.50 -6.87
N GLY A 12 -17.70 -10.85 -7.43
CA GLY A 12 -18.13 -9.51 -7.06
C GLY A 12 -18.65 -9.38 -5.63
N HIS A 13 -19.23 -10.45 -5.07
CA HIS A 13 -19.74 -10.49 -3.70
C HIS A 13 -18.75 -11.12 -2.70
N GLY A 14 -17.62 -11.64 -3.20
CA GLY A 14 -16.66 -12.40 -2.39
C GLY A 14 -17.17 -13.79 -2.00
N ASP A 15 -18.07 -14.39 -2.80
CA ASP A 15 -18.62 -15.72 -2.55
C ASP A 15 -17.60 -16.81 -2.91
N VAL A 16 -16.91 -17.32 -1.89
CA VAL A 16 -15.79 -18.26 -2.06
C VAL A 16 -16.23 -19.64 -2.54
N ALA A 17 -17.31 -20.19 -1.96
CA ALA A 17 -17.72 -21.58 -2.19
C ALA A 17 -18.02 -21.95 -3.66
N PRO A 18 -18.82 -21.19 -4.42
CA PRO A 18 -19.08 -21.53 -5.83
C PRO A 18 -17.81 -21.45 -6.69
N ILE A 19 -16.91 -20.51 -6.38
CA ILE A 19 -15.64 -20.34 -7.09
C ILE A 19 -14.68 -21.48 -6.77
N GLU A 20 -14.57 -21.87 -5.50
CA GLU A 20 -13.74 -23.00 -5.09
C GLU A 20 -14.17 -24.30 -5.77
N ALA A 21 -15.47 -24.57 -5.82
CA ALA A 21 -16.00 -25.75 -6.53
C ALA A 21 -15.62 -25.73 -8.02
N TRP A 22 -15.80 -24.58 -8.68
CA TRP A 22 -15.45 -24.42 -10.09
C TRP A 22 -13.94 -24.57 -10.35
N LEU A 23 -13.08 -24.03 -9.48
CA LEU A 23 -11.63 -24.19 -9.61
C LEU A 23 -11.18 -25.64 -9.38
N ASN A 24 -11.86 -26.38 -8.49
CA ASN A 24 -11.57 -27.79 -8.22
C ASN A 24 -11.91 -28.72 -9.39
N GLU A 25 -12.75 -28.29 -10.33
CA GLU A 25 -13.00 -28.99 -11.59
C GLU A 25 -11.85 -28.83 -12.60
N GLY A 26 -10.81 -28.07 -12.27
CA GLY A 26 -9.64 -27.85 -13.12
C GLY A 26 -9.80 -26.72 -14.13
N ASN A 27 -10.80 -25.85 -13.94
CA ASN A 27 -10.97 -24.65 -14.75
C ASN A 27 -9.81 -23.66 -14.53
N ASP A 28 -9.48 -22.87 -15.56
CA ASP A 28 -8.41 -21.89 -15.49
C ASP A 28 -8.85 -20.66 -14.67
N VAL A 29 -8.13 -20.38 -13.59
CA VAL A 29 -8.38 -19.26 -12.69
C VAL A 29 -8.24 -17.88 -13.37
N ASN A 30 -7.53 -17.83 -14.50
CA ASN A 30 -7.30 -16.62 -15.29
C ASN A 30 -8.30 -16.45 -16.44
N GLU A 31 -9.36 -17.27 -16.51
CA GLU A 31 -10.43 -17.05 -17.47
C GLU A 31 -11.07 -15.66 -17.27
N ARG A 32 -11.37 -15.02 -18.40
CA ARG A 32 -11.98 -13.69 -18.44
C ARG A 32 -13.48 -13.81 -18.66
N GLY A 33 -14.25 -13.00 -17.93
CA GLY A 33 -15.71 -12.90 -18.07
C GLY A 33 -16.12 -12.15 -19.32
N GLY A 34 -17.43 -11.95 -19.50
CA GLY A 34 -17.99 -11.23 -20.66
C GLY A 34 -17.47 -9.79 -20.82
N ARG A 35 -16.86 -9.21 -19.78
CA ARG A 35 -16.23 -7.90 -19.82
C ARG A 35 -14.69 -7.93 -19.88
N GLY A 36 -14.07 -9.09 -20.08
CA GLY A 36 -12.60 -9.20 -20.17
C GLY A 36 -11.87 -9.22 -18.82
N HIS A 37 -12.59 -9.19 -17.69
CA HIS A 37 -11.99 -9.24 -16.35
C HIS A 37 -11.83 -10.67 -15.83
N THR A 38 -10.73 -10.91 -15.12
CA THR A 38 -10.51 -12.13 -14.32
C THR A 38 -11.25 -12.03 -12.99
N MET A 39 -11.49 -13.17 -12.33
CA MET A 39 -12.08 -13.18 -10.99
C MET A 39 -11.30 -12.31 -10.00
N LEU A 40 -9.97 -12.30 -10.10
CA LEU A 40 -9.10 -11.51 -9.22
C LEU A 40 -9.30 -10.00 -9.43
N LEU A 41 -9.43 -9.55 -10.67
CA LEU A 41 -9.77 -8.16 -10.98
C LEU A 41 -11.12 -7.79 -10.39
N ILE A 42 -12.13 -8.65 -10.57
CA ILE A 42 -13.49 -8.40 -10.09
C ILE A 42 -13.50 -8.26 -8.56
N CYS A 43 -12.95 -9.23 -7.81
CA CYS A 43 -12.98 -9.16 -6.35
C CYS A 43 -12.07 -8.07 -5.77
N ALA A 44 -11.05 -7.63 -6.52
CA ALA A 44 -10.20 -6.52 -6.11
C ALA A 44 -10.85 -5.15 -6.39
N GLY A 45 -11.69 -5.03 -7.41
CA GLY A 45 -12.22 -3.78 -7.94
C GLY A 45 -13.68 -3.48 -7.64
N THR A 46 -14.38 -4.34 -6.91
CA THR A 46 -15.81 -4.14 -6.61
C THR A 46 -16.05 -2.80 -5.92
N PRO A 47 -16.80 -1.90 -6.58
CA PRO A 47 -17.20 -0.65 -5.99
C PRO A 47 -18.08 -0.90 -4.78
N HIS A 48 -17.89 -0.11 -3.71
CA HIS A 48 -18.78 0.03 -2.56
C HIS A 48 -18.58 -0.93 -1.38
N THR A 49 -18.04 -2.13 -1.56
CA THR A 49 -17.79 -3.02 -0.40
C THR A 49 -16.58 -3.91 -0.64
N ARG A 50 -15.54 -3.75 0.18
CA ARG A 50 -14.50 -4.77 0.33
C ARG A 50 -14.60 -5.33 1.74
N THR A 51 -14.82 -6.63 1.81
CA THR A 51 -14.98 -7.36 3.07
C THR A 51 -13.87 -8.39 3.18
N ARG A 52 -13.77 -9.01 4.35
CA ARG A 52 -12.87 -10.14 4.56
C ARG A 52 -13.09 -11.27 3.54
N SER A 53 -14.33 -11.52 3.10
CA SER A 53 -14.61 -12.56 2.10
C SER A 53 -13.95 -12.28 0.75
N HIS A 54 -13.81 -11.00 0.36
CA HIS A 54 -13.08 -10.63 -0.85
C HIS A 54 -11.59 -10.93 -0.72
N VAL A 55 -10.98 -10.68 0.45
CA VAL A 55 -9.58 -10.99 0.72
C VAL A 55 -9.35 -12.51 0.76
N ASP A 56 -10.27 -13.26 1.36
CA ASP A 56 -10.21 -14.73 1.41
C ASP A 56 -10.40 -15.34 0.01
N LEU A 57 -11.30 -14.77 -0.80
CA LEU A 57 -11.44 -15.13 -2.20
C LEU A 57 -10.16 -14.85 -3.00
N ALA A 58 -9.58 -13.65 -2.90
CA ALA A 58 -8.33 -13.33 -3.57
C ALA A 58 -7.20 -14.29 -3.15
N ARG A 59 -7.15 -14.68 -1.87
CA ARG A 59 -6.18 -15.66 -1.37
C ARG A 59 -6.38 -17.03 -2.00
N LEU A 60 -7.62 -17.48 -2.15
CA LEU A 60 -7.95 -18.72 -2.85
C LEU A 60 -7.51 -18.64 -4.32
N LEU A 61 -7.88 -17.57 -5.02
CA LEU A 61 -7.51 -17.37 -6.43
C LEU A 61 -5.99 -17.41 -6.63
N ILE A 62 -5.23 -16.67 -5.81
CA ILE A 62 -3.75 -16.67 -5.85
C ILE A 62 -3.20 -18.08 -5.57
N LYS A 63 -3.77 -18.82 -4.62
CA LYS A 63 -3.36 -20.20 -4.32
C LYS A 63 -3.57 -21.14 -5.52
N HIS A 64 -4.61 -20.90 -6.33
CA HIS A 64 -4.87 -21.63 -7.56
C HIS A 64 -4.09 -21.09 -8.78
N GLY A 65 -3.18 -20.14 -8.60
CA GLY A 65 -2.30 -19.64 -9.66
C GLY A 65 -2.84 -18.44 -10.44
N ALA A 66 -3.74 -17.65 -9.83
CA ALA A 66 -4.19 -16.40 -10.43
C ALA A 66 -3.00 -15.46 -10.70
N ASP A 67 -2.92 -14.96 -11.93
CA ASP A 67 -1.94 -13.93 -12.29
C ASP A 67 -2.42 -12.58 -11.76
N VAL A 68 -1.68 -12.08 -10.77
CA VAL A 68 -1.94 -10.83 -10.07
C VAL A 68 -1.66 -9.57 -10.90
N ASN A 69 -1.14 -9.73 -12.12
CA ASN A 69 -0.78 -8.63 -13.01
C ASN A 69 -1.67 -8.52 -14.26
N ILE A 70 -2.68 -9.38 -14.41
CA ILE A 70 -3.64 -9.24 -15.51
C ILE A 70 -4.44 -7.95 -15.30
N CYS A 71 -4.26 -6.99 -16.21
CA CYS A 71 -4.98 -5.72 -16.17
C CYS A 71 -6.40 -5.84 -16.73
N ALA A 72 -7.28 -4.97 -16.26
CA ALA A 72 -8.59 -4.75 -16.83
C ALA A 72 -8.47 -4.35 -18.31
N GLU A 73 -9.31 -4.99 -19.11
CA GLU A 73 -9.41 -4.76 -20.56
C GLU A 73 -10.69 -4.00 -20.93
N GLU A 74 -11.50 -3.56 -19.95
CA GLU A 74 -12.84 -3.05 -20.25
C GLU A 74 -12.86 -1.85 -21.19
N GLN A 75 -13.89 -1.85 -22.04
CA GLN A 75 -14.23 -0.97 -23.17
C GLN A 75 -13.77 0.49 -23.08
N PRO A 76 -13.53 1.13 -24.25
CA PRO A 76 -12.85 2.41 -24.31
C PRO A 76 -13.48 3.49 -23.42
N PRO A 77 -12.67 4.16 -22.59
CA PRO A 77 -11.23 3.96 -22.46
C PRO A 77 -10.86 2.88 -21.43
N ALA A 78 -10.18 1.83 -21.90
CA ALA A 78 -9.57 0.80 -21.05
C ALA A 78 -8.41 1.40 -20.28
N LEU A 79 -8.62 1.77 -19.02
CA LEU A 79 -7.59 2.37 -18.16
C LEU A 79 -6.49 1.37 -17.76
N GLY A 80 -6.54 0.11 -18.23
CA GLY A 80 -5.48 -0.88 -17.98
C GLY A 80 -5.20 -1.14 -16.51
N LEU A 81 -6.23 -1.05 -15.66
CA LEU A 81 -6.06 -1.13 -14.20
C LEU A 81 -5.71 -2.56 -13.78
N SER A 82 -4.57 -2.73 -13.11
CA SER A 82 -4.20 -3.98 -12.46
C SER A 82 -5.05 -4.24 -11.20
N PRO A 83 -5.08 -5.47 -10.67
CA PRO A 83 -5.70 -5.77 -9.38
C PRO A 83 -5.16 -4.87 -8.26
N LEU A 84 -3.88 -4.47 -8.33
CA LEU A 84 -3.26 -3.58 -7.36
C LEU A 84 -3.78 -2.13 -7.48
N HIS A 85 -4.08 -1.63 -8.69
CA HIS A 85 -4.76 -0.34 -8.84
C HIS A 85 -6.15 -0.38 -8.19
N TYR A 86 -6.95 -1.41 -8.51
CA TYR A 86 -8.27 -1.58 -7.93
C TYR A 86 -8.27 -1.70 -6.40
N ALA A 87 -7.22 -2.29 -5.82
CA ALA A 87 -7.04 -2.35 -4.37
C ALA A 87 -6.80 -0.96 -3.74
N CYS A 88 -6.20 -0.04 -4.49
CA CYS A 88 -5.79 1.31 -4.08
C CYS A 88 -6.82 2.43 -4.38
N ASP A 89 -7.84 2.20 -5.21
CA ASP A 89 -8.77 3.23 -5.69
C ASP A 89 -9.73 3.76 -4.59
N ARG A 90 -10.60 2.89 -4.04
CA ARG A 90 -11.68 3.35 -3.13
C ARG A 90 -11.31 3.44 -1.66
N LEU A 91 -10.20 2.82 -1.24
CA LEU A 91 -9.63 2.94 0.11
C LEU A 91 -10.65 2.69 1.24
N VAL A 92 -11.32 1.54 1.17
CA VAL A 92 -12.32 1.08 2.15
C VAL A 92 -11.71 0.04 3.10
N ASP A 93 -12.49 -0.45 4.06
CA ASP A 93 -12.08 -1.55 4.93
C ASP A 93 -11.48 -2.72 4.14
N HIS A 94 -10.49 -3.38 4.73
CA HIS A 94 -9.72 -4.46 4.10
C HIS A 94 -8.96 -4.11 2.82
N SER A 95 -8.96 -2.86 2.33
CA SER A 95 -8.13 -2.47 1.16
C SER A 95 -6.64 -2.70 1.45
N ALA A 96 -6.17 -2.33 2.65
CA ALA A 96 -4.79 -2.58 3.06
C ALA A 96 -4.45 -4.08 3.09
N ASP A 97 -5.40 -4.93 3.49
CA ASP A 97 -5.20 -6.38 3.55
C ASP A 97 -5.14 -6.99 2.14
N MET A 98 -5.96 -6.50 1.21
CA MET A 98 -5.87 -6.87 -0.21
C MET A 98 -4.55 -6.42 -0.84
N VAL A 99 -4.13 -5.17 -0.61
CA VAL A 99 -2.85 -4.64 -1.10
C VAL A 99 -1.70 -5.49 -0.57
N ALA A 100 -1.68 -5.79 0.73
CA ALA A 100 -0.65 -6.66 1.31
C ALA A 100 -0.60 -8.03 0.63
N LEU A 101 -1.77 -8.66 0.44
CA LEU A 101 -1.88 -9.96 -0.22
C LEU A 101 -1.36 -9.93 -1.67
N LEU A 102 -1.73 -8.92 -2.45
CA LEU A 102 -1.29 -8.78 -3.85
C LEU A 102 0.23 -8.53 -3.92
N LEU A 103 0.78 -7.68 -3.04
CA LEU A 103 2.21 -7.41 -2.99
C LEU A 103 3.02 -8.65 -2.57
N ASP A 104 2.51 -9.43 -1.60
CA ASP A 104 3.11 -10.71 -1.19
C ASP A 104 3.15 -11.70 -2.37
N ALA A 105 2.10 -11.69 -3.19
CA ALA A 105 1.98 -12.45 -4.43
C ALA A 105 2.73 -11.85 -5.64
N LYS A 106 3.60 -10.86 -5.41
CA LYS A 106 4.46 -10.22 -6.44
C LYS A 106 3.70 -9.41 -7.49
N ALA A 107 2.58 -8.79 -7.11
CA ALA A 107 1.98 -7.75 -7.95
C ALA A 107 3.00 -6.65 -8.27
N ASN A 108 2.99 -6.20 -9.52
CA ASN A 108 3.88 -5.15 -10.00
C ASN A 108 3.54 -3.82 -9.34
N VAL A 109 4.34 -3.40 -8.36
CA VAL A 109 4.18 -2.13 -7.64
C VAL A 109 4.36 -0.90 -8.53
N HIS A 110 4.96 -1.07 -9.71
CA HIS A 110 5.21 -0.02 -10.70
C HIS A 110 4.29 -0.10 -11.92
N CYS A 111 3.18 -0.86 -11.84
CA CYS A 111 2.18 -0.83 -12.90
C CYS A 111 1.67 0.61 -13.10
N ARG A 112 1.28 0.93 -14.33
CA ARG A 112 0.71 2.23 -14.69
C ARG A 112 -0.66 2.01 -15.29
N ALA A 113 -1.62 2.80 -14.84
CA ALA A 113 -2.88 2.95 -15.56
C ALA A 113 -2.60 3.58 -16.94
N GLN A 114 -3.50 3.34 -17.89
CA GLN A 114 -3.54 4.11 -19.13
C GLN A 114 -4.24 5.44 -18.84
N PRO A 115 -3.74 6.56 -19.41
CA PRO A 115 -4.41 7.84 -19.24
C PRO A 115 -5.80 7.77 -19.86
N ASN A 116 -6.79 8.37 -19.20
CA ASN A 116 -8.11 8.48 -19.78
C ASN A 116 -8.09 9.58 -20.88
N PRO A 117 -8.25 9.24 -22.18
CA PRO A 117 -8.31 10.26 -23.24
C PRO A 117 -9.53 11.18 -23.12
N GLU A 118 -10.57 10.75 -22.42
CA GLU A 118 -11.81 11.52 -22.20
C GLU A 118 -11.76 12.35 -20.91
N ASP A 119 -10.85 12.03 -19.99
CA ASP A 119 -10.68 12.72 -18.71
C ASP A 119 -9.20 12.94 -18.39
N ALA A 120 -8.68 14.10 -18.79
CA ALA A 120 -7.31 14.51 -18.50
C ALA A 120 -7.02 14.70 -16.99
N SER A 121 -8.06 14.69 -16.13
CA SER A 121 -7.91 14.71 -14.67
C SER A 121 -7.67 13.33 -14.06
N TYR A 122 -7.76 12.26 -14.87
CA TYR A 122 -7.42 10.88 -14.50
C TYR A 122 -6.08 10.46 -15.14
N PRO A 123 -4.94 10.89 -14.58
CA PRO A 123 -3.63 10.62 -15.16
C PRO A 123 -3.25 9.14 -15.07
N ALA A 124 -2.19 8.76 -15.79
CA ALA A 124 -1.63 7.41 -15.75
C ALA A 124 -0.97 7.12 -14.40
N ASP A 125 -1.79 6.81 -13.39
CA ASP A 125 -1.32 6.64 -12.04
C ASP A 125 -0.67 5.29 -11.79
N THR A 126 0.34 5.33 -10.94
CA THR A 126 0.84 4.15 -10.23
C THR A 126 -0.09 3.83 -9.06
N PRO A 127 -0.01 2.62 -8.46
CA PRO A 127 -0.76 2.32 -7.23
C PRO A 127 -0.51 3.32 -6.10
N LEU A 128 0.71 3.87 -6.01
CA LEU A 128 1.03 4.89 -5.02
C LEU A 128 0.35 6.24 -5.36
N GLY A 129 0.37 6.66 -6.62
CA GLY A 129 -0.33 7.88 -7.07
C GLY A 129 -1.81 7.81 -6.76
N MET A 130 -2.47 6.73 -7.18
CA MET A 130 -3.89 6.47 -6.92
C MET A 130 -4.23 6.48 -5.42
N THR A 131 -3.36 5.91 -4.58
CA THR A 131 -3.52 5.94 -3.12
C THR A 131 -3.49 7.37 -2.57
N LEU A 132 -2.59 8.22 -3.07
CA LEU A 132 -2.41 9.60 -2.58
C LEU A 132 -3.51 10.55 -3.07
N LEU A 133 -4.11 10.29 -4.23
CA LEU A 133 -5.33 10.99 -4.69
C LEU A 133 -6.53 10.75 -3.77
N GLY A 134 -6.43 9.83 -2.81
CA GLY A 134 -7.45 9.63 -1.80
C GLY A 134 -7.67 10.81 -0.86
N PHE A 135 -6.72 11.72 -0.64
CA PHE A 135 -6.84 12.75 0.41
C PHE A 135 -7.92 13.84 0.20
N PRO A 136 -8.10 14.44 -0.98
CA PRO A 136 -9.00 15.59 -1.13
C PRO A 136 -10.50 15.28 -1.27
N ASN A 137 -10.95 14.02 -1.29
CA ASN A 137 -12.37 13.73 -1.52
C ASN A 137 -13.24 14.22 -0.35
N GLU A 138 -14.31 14.95 -0.65
CA GLU A 138 -15.28 15.47 0.32
C GLU A 138 -15.81 14.35 1.24
N GLY A 139 -15.84 14.60 2.55
CA GLY A 139 -16.35 13.64 3.54
C GLY A 139 -15.37 12.55 3.98
N SER A 140 -14.10 12.63 3.60
CA SER A 140 -13.07 11.67 4.05
C SER A 140 -12.90 11.68 5.57
N SER A 141 -13.06 10.52 6.19
CA SER A 141 -12.83 10.32 7.63
C SER A 141 -11.35 10.06 7.95
N GLU A 142 -10.94 10.26 9.20
CA GLU A 142 -9.60 9.86 9.68
C GLU A 142 -9.32 8.36 9.51
N GLU A 143 -10.37 7.52 9.53
CA GLU A 143 -10.25 6.09 9.24
C GLU A 143 -9.74 5.86 7.81
N ARG A 144 -10.23 6.64 6.84
CA ARG A 144 -9.76 6.58 5.45
C ARG A 144 -8.29 7.02 5.34
N PHE A 145 -7.88 8.06 6.07
CA PHE A 145 -6.47 8.46 6.08
C PHE A 145 -5.57 7.41 6.72
N THR A 146 -6.07 6.69 7.72
CA THR A 146 -5.35 5.55 8.31
C THR A 146 -5.15 4.43 7.29
N ILE A 147 -6.15 4.15 6.46
CA ILE A 147 -6.02 3.20 5.34
C ILE A 147 -4.97 3.69 4.33
N ILE A 148 -4.99 4.98 3.97
CA ILE A 148 -3.98 5.58 3.08
C ILE A 148 -2.58 5.44 3.66
N TYR A 149 -2.39 5.72 4.95
CA TYR A 149 -1.10 5.56 5.62
C TYR A 149 -0.61 4.12 5.58
N ARG A 150 -1.49 3.15 5.88
CA ARG A 150 -1.16 1.72 5.82
C ARG A 150 -0.76 1.28 4.41
N ILE A 151 -1.54 1.64 3.38
CA ILE A 151 -1.27 1.29 1.98
C ILE A 151 0.01 1.96 1.48
N THR A 152 0.20 3.24 1.78
CA THR A 152 1.43 3.97 1.44
C THR A 152 2.66 3.26 2.02
N THR A 153 2.59 2.85 3.29
CA THR A 153 3.65 2.08 3.95
C THR A 153 3.93 0.75 3.25
N LEU A 154 2.88 0.01 2.87
CA LEU A 154 3.00 -1.27 2.16
C LEU A 154 3.65 -1.10 0.78
N LEU A 155 3.21 -0.11 0.02
CA LEU A 155 3.75 0.18 -1.32
C LEU A 155 5.22 0.60 -1.26
N LEU A 156 5.59 1.49 -0.34
CA LEU A 156 6.98 1.90 -0.14
C LEU A 156 7.86 0.72 0.30
N ARG A 157 7.34 -0.14 1.17
CA ARG A 157 8.01 -1.39 1.58
C ARG A 157 8.24 -2.33 0.39
N ALA A 158 7.29 -2.40 -0.53
CA ALA A 158 7.40 -3.17 -1.76
C ALA A 158 8.31 -2.51 -2.82
N GLY A 159 8.79 -1.28 -2.58
CA GLY A 159 9.72 -0.58 -3.44
C GLY A 159 9.08 0.43 -4.38
N ALA A 160 7.84 0.86 -4.13
CA ALA A 160 7.18 1.90 -4.91
C ALA A 160 8.07 3.14 -5.07
N SER A 161 8.12 3.65 -6.30
CA SER A 161 8.85 4.89 -6.61
C SER A 161 8.07 6.07 -6.06
N LEU A 162 8.78 7.00 -5.40
CA LEU A 162 8.22 8.31 -5.05
C LEU A 162 8.23 9.27 -6.24
N ASP A 163 8.95 8.90 -7.30
CA ASP A 163 9.02 9.63 -8.57
C ASP A 163 8.00 9.06 -9.55
N ALA A 164 7.40 9.96 -10.35
CA ALA A 164 6.42 9.61 -11.38
C ALA A 164 5.24 8.79 -10.83
N VAL A 165 4.74 9.16 -9.64
CA VAL A 165 3.55 8.54 -9.05
C VAL A 165 2.32 8.74 -9.95
N SER A 166 2.33 9.85 -10.68
CA SER A 166 1.45 10.25 -11.76
C SER A 166 2.28 10.79 -12.92
N ASP A 167 1.68 11.21 -14.02
CA ASP A 167 2.40 11.79 -15.16
C ASP A 167 3.14 13.07 -14.73
N GLU A 168 4.48 12.99 -14.74
CA GLU A 168 5.43 14.06 -14.35
C GLU A 168 5.34 14.55 -12.89
N ARG A 169 4.50 13.94 -12.03
CA ARG A 169 4.35 14.34 -10.63
C ARG A 169 5.04 13.38 -9.66
N THR A 170 5.66 13.93 -8.63
CA THR A 170 6.20 13.17 -7.50
C THR A 170 5.17 13.02 -6.38
N ALA A 171 5.38 12.05 -5.49
CA ALA A 171 4.53 11.85 -4.30
C ALA A 171 4.38 13.14 -3.47
N GLU A 172 5.46 13.91 -3.34
CA GLU A 172 5.45 15.18 -2.61
C GLU A 172 4.61 16.26 -3.32
N MET A 173 4.58 16.27 -4.66
CA MET A 173 3.75 17.19 -5.43
C MET A 173 2.27 16.86 -5.28
N GLU A 174 1.91 15.57 -5.26
CA GLU A 174 0.53 15.13 -5.01
C GLU A 174 0.03 15.56 -3.63
N LEU A 175 0.84 15.33 -2.59
CA LEU A 175 0.47 15.73 -1.22
C LEU A 175 0.35 17.25 -1.07
N ARG A 176 1.18 18.03 -1.76
CA ARG A 176 1.05 19.51 -1.76
C ARG A 176 -0.25 19.95 -2.42
N ALA A 177 -0.60 19.37 -3.57
CA ALA A 177 -1.85 19.72 -4.24
C ALA A 177 -3.08 19.31 -3.43
N ALA A 178 -3.05 18.15 -2.76
CA ALA A 178 -4.10 17.76 -1.84
C ALA A 178 -4.26 18.77 -0.69
N GLU A 179 -3.15 19.23 -0.10
CA GLU A 179 -3.14 20.24 0.96
C GLU A 179 -3.59 21.64 0.49
N GLU A 180 -3.27 22.00 -0.76
CA GLU A 180 -3.75 23.24 -1.38
C GLU A 180 -5.26 23.19 -1.64
N ALA A 181 -5.77 22.04 -2.11
CA ALA A 181 -7.19 21.81 -2.32
C ALA A 181 -7.99 21.75 -1.02
N ASN A 182 -7.41 21.16 0.03
CA ASN A 182 -8.01 21.05 1.36
C ASN A 182 -7.00 21.41 2.47
N PRO A 183 -6.92 22.70 2.86
CA PRO A 183 -6.00 23.15 3.91
C PRO A 183 -6.22 22.50 5.28
N ALA A 184 -7.42 21.97 5.56
CA ALA A 184 -7.72 21.29 6.83
C ALA A 184 -6.94 19.97 7.00
N LEU A 185 -6.39 19.40 5.92
CA LEU A 185 -5.50 18.25 5.99
C LEU A 185 -4.27 18.51 6.88
N ARG A 186 -3.87 19.77 7.08
CA ARG A 186 -2.77 20.15 7.97
C ARG A 186 -3.03 19.77 9.43
N ASP A 187 -4.29 19.71 9.83
CA ASP A 187 -4.71 19.41 11.19
C ASP A 187 -4.91 17.89 11.39
N SER A 188 -4.86 17.09 10.32
CA SER A 188 -4.91 15.64 10.40
C SER A 188 -3.54 15.08 10.78
N ASP A 189 -3.48 14.43 11.94
CA ASP A 189 -2.28 13.72 12.40
C ASP A 189 -1.82 12.67 11.37
N THR A 190 -2.78 11.96 10.76
CA THR A 190 -2.48 10.88 9.81
C THR A 190 -1.92 11.43 8.49
N PHE A 191 -2.47 12.53 7.97
CA PHE A 191 -1.92 13.20 6.79
C PHE A 191 -0.49 13.69 7.04
N VAL A 192 -0.24 14.28 8.21
CA VAL A 192 1.11 14.72 8.62
C VAL A 192 2.07 13.53 8.72
N GLN A 193 1.61 12.38 9.22
CA GLN A 193 2.40 11.14 9.26
C GLN A 193 2.75 10.64 7.84
N VAL A 194 1.80 10.65 6.90
CA VAL A 194 2.07 10.27 5.50
C VAL A 194 3.09 11.18 4.85
N LYS A 195 2.97 12.50 5.04
CA LYS A 195 4.00 13.47 4.59
C LYS A 195 5.36 13.20 5.20
N ALA A 196 5.43 12.96 6.51
CA ALA A 196 6.67 12.67 7.21
C ALA A 196 7.32 11.36 6.72
N LEU A 197 6.52 10.33 6.47
CA LEU A 197 6.96 9.05 5.92
C LEU A 197 7.59 9.21 4.55
N ILE A 198 6.88 9.86 3.61
CA ILE A 198 7.36 10.08 2.24
C ILE A 198 8.64 10.90 2.23
N ASN A 199 8.69 12.02 2.97
CA ASN A 199 9.89 12.85 3.09
C ASN A 199 11.06 12.08 3.73
N GLY A 200 10.78 11.24 4.73
CA GLY A 200 11.77 10.40 5.38
C GLY A 200 12.38 9.36 4.44
N VAL A 201 11.53 8.67 3.67
CA VAL A 201 11.95 7.69 2.67
C VAL A 201 12.74 8.35 1.55
N ARG A 202 12.30 9.52 1.08
CA ARG A 202 13.01 10.34 0.11
C ARG A 202 14.40 10.73 0.60
N ALA A 203 14.50 11.29 1.81
CA ALA A 203 15.77 11.68 2.41
C ALA A 203 16.72 10.49 2.63
N ALA A 204 16.18 9.29 2.82
CA ALA A 204 16.96 8.06 2.90
C ALA A 204 17.39 7.51 1.53
N GLY A 205 16.70 7.89 0.45
CA GLY A 205 16.85 7.38 -0.91
C GLY A 205 16.16 6.04 -1.19
N SER A 206 15.69 5.32 -0.17
CA SER A 206 14.88 4.09 -0.33
C SER A 206 14.25 3.68 1.00
N TRP A 207 13.19 2.87 0.94
CA TRP A 207 12.58 2.25 2.13
C TRP A 207 13.61 1.50 2.99
N LYS A 208 14.45 0.68 2.35
CA LYS A 208 15.49 -0.11 3.04
C LYS A 208 16.54 0.77 3.71
N ALA A 209 16.84 1.94 3.17
CA ALA A 209 17.74 2.89 3.80
C ALA A 209 17.05 3.64 4.95
N PHE A 210 15.76 3.96 4.78
CA PHE A 210 14.93 4.63 5.77
C PHE A 210 14.83 3.82 7.06
N CYS A 211 14.46 2.54 6.99
CA CYS A 211 14.40 1.67 8.17
C CYS A 211 15.75 1.53 8.89
N ARG A 212 16.87 1.66 8.17
CA ARG A 212 18.21 1.58 8.78
C ARG A 212 18.65 2.89 9.44
N GLN A 213 17.96 4.01 9.22
CA GLN A 213 18.36 5.28 9.81
C GLN A 213 18.31 5.23 11.33
N ASP A 214 17.29 4.61 11.90
CA ASP A 214 17.16 4.50 13.35
C ASP A 214 18.25 3.60 13.93
N HIS A 215 18.56 2.48 13.27
CA HIS A 215 19.73 1.67 13.62
C HIS A 215 21.02 2.50 13.65
N LYS A 216 21.27 3.28 12.59
CA LYS A 216 22.45 4.17 12.51
C LYS A 216 22.43 5.25 13.60
N ARG A 217 21.27 5.83 13.92
CA ARG A 217 21.10 6.84 14.99
C ARG A 217 21.42 6.25 16.36
N ILE A 218 20.97 5.02 16.65
CA ILE A 218 21.28 4.32 17.90
C ILE A 218 22.78 4.02 18.00
N LEU A 219 23.39 3.50 16.94
CA LEU A 219 24.83 3.25 16.92
C LEU A 219 25.64 4.54 17.12
N ARG A 220 25.21 5.64 16.48
CA ARG A 220 25.82 6.97 16.66
C ARG A 220 25.65 7.46 18.09
N LEU A 221 24.46 7.34 18.67
CA LEU A 221 24.18 7.72 20.06
C LEU A 221 25.04 6.90 21.03
N ARG A 222 25.13 5.58 20.84
CA ARG A 222 26.01 4.70 21.62
C ARG A 222 27.46 5.15 21.53
N SER A 223 27.96 5.44 20.32
CA SER A 223 29.31 5.95 20.13
C SER A 223 29.54 7.31 20.82
N LEU A 224 28.56 8.21 20.80
CA LEU A 224 28.66 9.52 21.46
C LEU A 224 28.72 9.35 22.98
N ILE A 225 27.90 8.47 23.55
CA ILE A 225 27.88 8.18 24.99
C ILE A 225 29.19 7.53 25.43
N THR A 226 29.67 6.50 24.72
CA THR A 226 30.94 5.81 25.07
C THR A 226 32.13 6.77 25.01
N ARG A 227 32.11 7.75 24.10
CA ARG A 227 33.16 8.76 23.97
C ARG A 227 32.98 9.99 24.87
N GLY A 228 31.95 10.01 25.74
CA GLY A 228 31.66 11.15 26.61
C GLY A 228 31.23 12.43 25.88
N ARG A 229 30.78 12.31 24.63
CA ARG A 229 30.39 13.44 23.74
C ARG A 229 28.88 13.66 23.65
N ALA A 230 28.08 12.87 24.38
CA ALA A 230 26.63 13.07 24.46
C ALA A 230 26.31 14.15 25.50
N ARG A 231 25.41 15.10 25.18
CA ARG A 231 24.92 16.09 26.16
C ARG A 231 24.24 15.36 27.34
N GLU A 232 24.53 15.79 28.57
CA GLU A 232 24.13 15.12 29.82
C GLU A 232 22.62 14.84 29.95
N ARG A 233 21.77 15.66 29.34
CA ARG A 233 20.30 15.54 29.42
C ARG A 233 19.74 14.23 28.83
N LEU A 234 20.44 13.60 27.88
CA LEU A 234 20.11 12.27 27.31
C LEU A 234 20.75 11.10 28.07
N ALA A 235 21.80 11.37 28.86
CA ALA A 235 22.55 10.38 29.64
C ALA A 235 22.02 10.23 31.08
N ALA A 236 20.93 10.91 31.42
CA ALA A 236 20.44 11.03 32.80
C ALA A 236 19.59 9.83 33.26
N THR A 237 18.87 9.15 32.36
CA THR A 237 18.01 8.03 32.77
C THR A 237 18.81 6.73 32.90
N PRO A 238 18.76 6.05 34.08
CA PRO A 238 19.47 4.78 34.30
C PRO A 238 19.13 3.70 33.27
N ALA A 239 17.87 3.66 32.81
CA ALA A 239 17.40 2.75 31.79
C ALA A 239 18.12 2.95 30.43
N ILE A 240 18.25 4.20 29.97
CA ILE A 240 18.94 4.52 28.71
C ILE A 240 20.44 4.19 28.81
N LYS A 241 21.07 4.47 29.95
CA LYS A 241 22.46 4.07 30.22
C LYS A 241 22.65 2.55 30.21
N PHE A 242 21.73 1.80 30.82
CA PHE A 242 21.77 0.33 30.87
C PHE A 242 21.62 -0.27 29.46
N ILE A 243 20.58 0.15 28.75
CA ILE A 243 20.23 -0.29 27.40
C ILE A 243 21.38 0.03 26.43
N LEU A 244 21.92 1.26 26.43
CA LEU A 244 22.96 1.66 25.47
C LEU A 244 24.37 1.14 25.83
N ARG A 245 24.68 0.84 27.10
CA ARG A 245 26.01 0.31 27.47
C ARG A 245 26.09 -1.21 27.35
N ARG A 246 25.09 -1.95 27.84
CA ARG A 246 25.21 -3.40 28.08
C ARG A 246 24.49 -4.28 27.07
N ALA A 247 23.48 -3.79 26.36
CA ALA A 247 22.77 -4.62 25.39
C ALA A 247 23.61 -4.80 24.11
N ASP A 248 23.53 -6.00 23.53
CA ASP A 248 24.07 -6.27 22.20
C ASP A 248 23.33 -5.46 21.14
N ASN A 249 24.02 -5.08 20.07
CA ASN A 249 23.42 -4.27 18.99
C ASN A 249 22.26 -4.99 18.30
N GLY A 250 22.33 -6.33 18.17
CA GLY A 250 21.25 -7.15 17.63
C GLY A 250 20.03 -7.19 18.54
N VAL A 251 20.22 -7.25 19.86
CA VAL A 251 19.12 -7.20 20.84
C VAL A 251 18.43 -5.85 20.84
N LEU A 252 19.20 -4.75 20.84
CA LEU A 252 18.66 -3.39 20.74
C LEU A 252 17.86 -3.20 19.46
N TRP A 253 18.38 -3.69 18.35
CA TRP A 253 17.69 -3.63 17.07
C TRP A 253 16.40 -4.44 17.07
N THR A 254 16.42 -5.66 17.63
CA THR A 254 15.25 -6.54 17.70
C THR A 254 14.14 -5.92 18.56
N ILE A 255 14.49 -5.35 19.72
CA ILE A 255 13.54 -4.65 20.58
C ILE A 255 12.92 -3.47 19.85
N LEU A 256 13.72 -2.65 19.18
CA LEU A 256 13.21 -1.45 18.49
C LEU A 256 12.41 -1.79 17.23
N SER A 257 12.83 -2.83 16.50
CA SER A 257 12.11 -3.35 15.34
C SER A 257 10.75 -3.94 15.75
N PHE A 258 10.69 -4.61 16.91
CA PHE A 258 9.43 -5.08 17.48
C PHE A 258 8.50 -3.91 17.80
N TRP A 259 8.99 -2.87 18.48
CA TRP A 259 8.18 -1.70 18.83
C TRP A 259 7.72 -0.88 17.61
N GLN A 260 8.48 -0.90 16.51
CA GLN A 260 8.08 -0.28 15.22
C GLN A 260 7.08 -1.12 14.42
N ALA A 261 6.99 -2.43 14.67
CA ALA A 261 6.04 -3.31 14.00
C ALA A 261 4.67 -3.38 14.73
N THR A 262 4.62 -2.94 15.99
CA THR A 262 3.42 -2.98 16.84
C THR A 262 2.74 -1.62 17.04
N ASN A 263 3.30 -0.54 16.48
CA ASN A 263 2.70 0.81 16.40
C ASN A 263 2.38 1.13 14.95
#